data_AF-A0AA86UQN9-F1
#
_entry.id   AF-A0AA86UQN9-F1
#
_cell.length_a   1.000
_cell.length_b   1.000
_cell.length_c   1.000
_cell.angle_alpha   90.00
_cell.angle_beta   90.00
_cell.angle_gamma   90.00
#
_symmetry.space_group_name_H-M   'P 1'
#
loop_
_entity.id
_entity.type
_entity.pdbx_description
1 polymer ?
#
loop_
_entity_poly.entity_id
_entity_poly.type
_entity_poly.pdbx_seq_one_letter_code
_entity_poly.pdbx_strand_id
1 'polypeptide(L)'
;MSCVIEVCNLPPYFTKQQVDQSLQNFKDKIVYSQMFGVKKETGTRTAQFTFADQQTATEAIILANTLFSPNNKYPVILKANKVLQNQQVKRSESSKRTTI
;
A
#
# COMPACT_ATOMS: atom_id res chain seq x y z
N MET A 1 7.90 6.27 10.35
CA MET A 1 7.27 6.73 9.09
C MET A 1 6.58 5.52 8.48
N SER A 2 5.25 5.50 8.35
CA SER A 2 4.54 4.34 7.77
C SER A 2 4.36 4.47 6.24
N CYS A 3 4.46 3.37 5.52
CA CYS A 3 4.30 3.30 4.05
C CYS A 3 3.10 2.43 3.69
N VAL A 4 2.27 2.89 2.75
CA VAL A 4 1.07 2.15 2.31
C VAL A 4 1.29 1.62 0.89
N ILE A 5 0.99 0.34 0.71
CA ILE A 5 1.12 -0.37 -0.56
C ILE A 5 -0.24 -0.92 -0.93
N GLU A 6 -0.64 -0.68 -2.18
CA GLU A 6 -1.86 -1.25 -2.75
C GLU A 6 -1.52 -2.26 -3.83
N VAL A 7 -1.89 -3.51 -3.61
CA VAL A 7 -1.86 -4.62 -4.57
C VAL A 7 -3.16 -4.59 -5.36
N CYS A 8 -3.14 -3.98 -6.54
CA CYS A 8 -4.30 -3.93 -7.42
C CYS A 8 -4.34 -5.14 -8.36
N ASN A 9 -5.50 -5.36 -8.99
CA ASN A 9 -5.69 -6.40 -10.01
C ASN A 9 -5.52 -7.85 -9.50
N LEU A 10 -5.70 -8.10 -8.22
CA LEU A 10 -5.73 -9.47 -7.71
C LEU A 10 -6.90 -10.24 -8.31
N PRO A 11 -6.74 -11.51 -8.73
CA PRO A 11 -7.88 -12.30 -9.20
C PRO A 11 -8.98 -12.42 -8.12
N PRO A 12 -10.26 -12.56 -8.50
CA PRO A 12 -11.37 -12.52 -7.56
C PRO A 12 -11.38 -13.70 -6.58
N TYR A 13 -10.77 -14.82 -6.97
CA TYR A 13 -10.60 -16.01 -6.14
C TYR A 13 -9.48 -15.89 -5.11
N PHE A 14 -8.58 -14.88 -5.19
CA PHE A 14 -7.61 -14.67 -4.14
C PHE A 14 -8.33 -14.25 -2.85
N THR A 15 -7.99 -14.93 -1.76
CA THR A 15 -8.48 -14.64 -0.42
C THR A 15 -7.47 -13.83 0.36
N LYS A 16 -7.92 -13.15 1.43
CA LYS A 16 -7.03 -12.38 2.30
C LYS A 16 -5.92 -13.27 2.88
N GLN A 17 -6.27 -14.49 3.30
CA GLN A 17 -5.32 -15.46 3.83
C GLN A 17 -4.22 -15.83 2.84
N GLN A 18 -4.54 -16.03 1.56
CA GLN A 18 -3.53 -16.35 0.54
C GLN A 18 -2.58 -15.18 0.31
N VAL A 19 -3.10 -13.94 0.26
CA VAL A 19 -2.25 -12.75 0.07
C VAL A 19 -1.38 -12.50 1.31
N ASP A 20 -1.94 -12.65 2.52
CA ASP A 20 -1.19 -12.55 3.78
C ASP A 20 -0.11 -13.63 3.86
N GLN A 21 -0.39 -14.85 3.42
CA GLN A 21 0.57 -15.95 3.39
C GLN A 21 1.72 -15.68 2.41
N SER A 22 1.44 -15.11 1.24
CA SER A 22 2.49 -14.66 0.30
C SER A 22 3.40 -13.58 0.88
N LEU A 23 2.91 -12.81 1.86
CA LEU A 23 3.66 -11.78 2.56
C LEU A 23 4.06 -12.20 3.99
N GLN A 24 4.02 -13.50 4.32
CA GLN A 24 4.30 -13.99 5.67
C GLN A 24 5.68 -13.58 6.18
N ASN A 25 6.67 -13.47 5.28
CA ASN A 25 8.04 -13.06 5.60
C ASN A 25 8.11 -11.60 6.10
N PHE A 26 7.05 -10.82 5.90
CA PHE A 26 6.94 -9.44 6.34
C PHE A 26 5.85 -9.25 7.40
N LYS A 27 5.24 -10.33 7.93
CA LYS A 27 4.11 -10.25 8.86
C LYS A 27 4.38 -9.35 10.06
N ASP A 28 5.56 -9.47 10.67
CA ASP A 28 5.98 -8.68 11.83
C ASP A 28 6.22 -7.20 11.51
N LYS A 29 6.28 -6.86 10.22
CA LYS A 29 6.53 -5.50 9.72
C LYS A 29 5.26 -4.85 9.13
N ILE A 30 4.18 -5.61 8.97
CA ILE A 30 2.87 -5.14 8.52
C ILE A 30 2.11 -4.62 9.74
N VAL A 31 1.86 -3.31 9.76
CA VAL A 31 1.08 -2.63 10.79
C VAL A 31 -0.43 -2.82 10.56
N TYR A 32 -0.84 -2.86 9.28
CA TYR A 32 -2.24 -2.99 8.90
C TYR A 32 -2.38 -3.70 7.56
N SER A 33 -3.41 -4.54 7.43
CA SER A 33 -3.74 -5.23 6.19
C SER A 33 -5.26 -5.19 5.94
N GLN A 34 -5.65 -4.85 4.72
CA GLN A 34 -7.05 -4.80 4.32
C GLN A 34 -7.22 -5.39 2.92
N MET A 35 -8.28 -6.16 2.73
CA MET A 35 -8.67 -6.64 1.42
C MET A 35 -10.00 -6.02 1.02
N PHE A 36 -10.03 -5.40 -0.15
CA PHE A 36 -11.23 -4.80 -0.71
C PHE A 36 -12.05 -5.83 -1.50
N GLY A 37 -13.33 -5.49 -1.72
CA GLY A 37 -14.24 -6.28 -2.54
C GLY A 37 -13.78 -6.39 -3.99
N VAL A 38 -14.47 -7.22 -4.77
CA VAL A 38 -14.24 -7.34 -6.21
C VAL A 38 -14.77 -6.09 -6.90
N LYS A 39 -13.91 -5.42 -7.68
CA LYS A 39 -14.29 -4.31 -8.53
C LYS A 39 -15.10 -4.84 -9.71
N LYS A 40 -16.36 -4.41 -9.83
CA LYS A 40 -17.31 -4.92 -10.85
C LYS A 40 -16.82 -4.71 -12.30
N GLU A 41 -16.08 -3.64 -12.55
CA GLU A 41 -15.60 -3.27 -13.89
C GLU A 41 -14.48 -4.20 -14.40
N THR A 42 -13.59 -4.62 -13.50
CA THR A 42 -12.39 -5.39 -13.86
C THR A 42 -12.46 -6.85 -13.42
N GLY A 43 -13.42 -7.20 -12.55
CA GLY A 43 -13.51 -8.53 -11.94
C GLY A 43 -12.34 -8.83 -11.01
N THR A 44 -11.59 -7.82 -10.56
CA THR A 44 -10.38 -7.97 -9.73
C THR A 44 -10.57 -7.40 -8.33
N ARG A 45 -9.73 -7.83 -7.39
CA ARG A 45 -9.68 -7.33 -6.01
C ARG A 45 -8.46 -6.43 -5.81
N THR A 46 -8.52 -5.64 -4.76
CA THR A 46 -7.39 -4.86 -4.27
C THR A 46 -7.08 -5.27 -2.85
N ALA A 47 -5.81 -5.40 -2.50
CA ALA A 47 -5.35 -5.51 -1.13
C ALA A 47 -4.48 -4.32 -0.78
N GLN A 48 -4.55 -3.85 0.46
CA GLN A 48 -3.75 -2.75 0.97
C GLN A 48 -3.00 -3.22 2.21
N PHE A 49 -1.71 -2.87 2.26
CA PHE A 49 -0.80 -3.20 3.34
C PHE A 49 -0.10 -1.94 3.81
N THR A 50 -0.11 -1.70 5.11
CA THR A 50 0.65 -0.62 5.74
C THR A 50 1.86 -1.22 6.43
N PHE A 51 3.05 -0.77 6.05
CA PHE A 51 4.33 -1.16 6.64
C PHE A 51 4.86 -0.05 7.53
N ALA A 52 5.57 -0.43 8.58
CA ALA A 52 6.23 0.53 9.48
C ALA A 52 7.48 1.18 8.85
N ASP A 53 7.98 0.60 7.77
CA ASP A 53 9.24 0.96 7.13
C ASP A 53 9.13 0.92 5.60
N GLN A 54 9.76 1.90 4.94
CA GLN A 54 9.69 2.05 3.48
C GLN A 54 10.58 1.03 2.74
N GLN A 55 11.71 0.64 3.33
CA GLN A 55 12.60 -0.34 2.71
C GLN A 55 11.90 -1.70 2.64
N THR A 56 11.30 -2.11 3.75
CA THR A 56 10.47 -3.32 3.83
C THR A 56 9.29 -3.27 2.86
N ALA A 57 8.61 -2.11 2.77
CA ALA A 57 7.53 -1.93 1.81
C ALA A 57 8.00 -2.21 0.37
N THR A 58 9.18 -1.67 0.01
CA THR A 58 9.75 -1.86 -1.32
C THR A 58 10.09 -3.32 -1.60
N GLU A 59 10.67 -4.03 -0.64
CA GLU A 59 10.94 -5.48 -0.76
C GLU A 59 9.64 -6.29 -0.92
N ALA A 60 8.61 -5.97 -0.14
CA ALA A 60 7.31 -6.61 -0.23
C ALA A 60 6.63 -6.38 -1.59
N ILE A 61 6.81 -5.20 -2.20
CA ILE A 61 6.35 -4.90 -3.56
C ILE A 61 7.03 -5.80 -4.59
N ILE A 62 8.35 -5.91 -4.54
CA ILE A 62 9.12 -6.71 -5.50
C ILE A 62 8.69 -8.19 -5.40
N LEU A 63 8.55 -8.71 -4.18
CA LEU A 63 8.09 -10.07 -3.94
C LEU A 63 6.65 -10.28 -4.43
N ALA A 64 5.72 -9.38 -4.09
CA ALA A 64 4.32 -9.45 -4.51
C ALA A 64 4.19 -9.44 -6.05
N ASN A 65 4.95 -8.60 -6.74
CA ASN A 65 4.92 -8.55 -8.21
C ASN A 65 5.37 -9.88 -8.82
N THR A 66 6.40 -10.50 -8.25
CA THR A 66 6.90 -11.80 -8.72
C THR A 66 5.88 -12.92 -8.48
N LEU A 67 5.21 -12.91 -7.32
CA LEU A 67 4.28 -13.98 -6.92
C LEU A 67 2.91 -13.90 -7.64
N PHE A 68 2.39 -12.69 -7.88
CA PHE A 68 1.02 -12.51 -8.36
C PHE A 68 0.91 -12.21 -9.87
N SER A 69 2.02 -11.99 -10.57
CA SER A 69 2.05 -11.71 -12.01
C SER A 69 2.09 -12.90 -12.99
N PRO A 70 2.42 -14.18 -12.64
CA PRO A 70 2.81 -15.15 -13.67
C PRO A 70 1.66 -15.64 -14.59
N ASN A 71 0.39 -15.29 -14.36
CA ASN A 71 -0.72 -15.71 -15.24
C ASN A 71 -1.95 -14.76 -15.20
N ASN A 72 -1.75 -13.48 -14.88
CA ASN A 72 -2.86 -12.54 -14.72
C ASN A 72 -3.07 -11.72 -16.00
N LYS A 73 -4.30 -11.72 -16.55
CA LYS A 73 -4.70 -10.94 -17.75
C LYS A 73 -4.46 -9.43 -17.55
N TYR A 74 -4.46 -8.98 -16.29
CA TYR A 74 -4.08 -7.64 -15.90
C TYR A 74 -2.83 -7.72 -15.02
N PRO A 75 -1.73 -7.04 -15.37
CA PRO A 75 -0.55 -7.02 -14.51
C PRO A 75 -0.93 -6.48 -13.14
N VAL A 76 -0.38 -7.09 -12.08
CA VAL A 76 -0.60 -6.63 -10.71
C VAL A 76 0.06 -5.28 -10.56
N ILE A 77 -0.75 -4.23 -10.44
CA ILE A 77 -0.26 -2.87 -10.29
C ILE A 77 -0.08 -2.62 -8.80
N LEU A 78 1.17 -2.54 -8.37
CA LEU A 78 1.52 -2.12 -7.02
C LEU A 78 1.65 -0.61 -7.00
N LYS A 79 0.68 0.07 -6.38
CA LYS A 79 0.78 1.52 -6.12
C LYS A 79 1.31 1.72 -4.70
N ALA A 80 2.54 2.22 -4.59
CA ALA A 80 3.03 2.78 -3.33
C ALA A 80 2.54 4.22 -3.22
N ASN A 81 1.54 4.48 -2.38
CA ASN A 81 1.10 5.86 -2.16
C ASN A 81 2.07 6.52 -1.18
N LYS A 82 2.66 7.64 -1.59
CA LYS A 82 3.71 8.33 -0.83
C LYS A 82 3.14 8.81 0.51
N VAL A 83 3.85 8.47 1.59
CA VAL A 83 3.72 8.88 3.00
C VAL A 83 2.63 9.93 3.28
N LEU A 84 1.64 9.57 4.12
CA LEU A 84 0.83 10.56 4.83
C LEU A 84 1.76 11.39 5.74
N GLN A 85 2.24 12.54 5.25
CA GLN A 85 2.78 13.57 6.13
C GLN A 85 1.63 14.09 6.98
N ASN A 86 1.78 13.95 8.28
CA ASN A 86 0.88 14.45 9.30
C ASN A 86 0.87 15.99 9.26
N GLN A 87 0.14 16.62 8.34
CA GLN A 87 -0.18 18.06 8.41
C GLN A 87 -1.36 18.26 9.37
N GLN A 88 -1.08 18.11 10.66
CA GLN A 88 -1.90 18.77 11.68
C GLN A 88 -1.33 20.17 11.94
N VAL A 89 -2.12 21.15 11.51
CA VAL A 89 -2.38 22.45 12.15
C VAL A 89 -1.18 23.21 12.73
N LYS A 90 -0.86 24.37 12.13
CA LYS A 90 -0.78 25.61 12.89
C LYS A 90 -1.60 26.71 12.21
N ARG A 91 -2.66 27.15 12.89
CA ARG A 91 -3.36 28.42 12.62
C ARG A 91 -2.48 29.57 13.11
N SER A 92 -2.55 30.67 12.35
CA SER A 92 -2.37 32.08 12.73
C SER A 92 -1.04 32.52 13.35
N GLU A 93 -0.31 33.38 12.63
CA GLU A 93 -0.04 34.78 13.00
C GLU A 93 0.59 35.46 11.78
N SER A 94 -0.17 36.30 11.07
CA SER A 94 -0.13 37.76 11.21
C SER A 94 1.27 38.36 11.03
N SER A 95 1.55 38.76 9.79
CA SER A 95 1.92 40.12 9.42
C SER A 95 2.89 40.88 10.36
N LYS A 96 4.16 41.01 9.95
CA LYS A 96 4.82 42.30 9.59
C LYS A 96 6.36 42.17 9.55
N ARG A 97 6.90 42.56 8.40
CA ARG A 97 8.17 43.30 8.14
C ARG A 97 8.98 43.72 9.39
N THR A 98 10.32 43.59 9.35
CA THR A 98 11.32 44.70 9.44
C THR A 98 12.76 44.17 9.47
N THR A 99 13.61 44.84 8.69
CA THR A 99 15.08 44.78 8.49
C THR A 99 15.89 45.18 9.72
N ILE A 100 17.10 44.64 9.92
CA ILE A 100 18.39 45.38 10.09
C ILE A 100 19.52 44.46 9.61
#